data_AF-D8DTJ2-F1
#
_entry.id   AF-D8DTJ2-F1
#
_cell.length_a   1.000
_cell.length_b   1.000
_cell.length_c   1.000
_cell.angle_alpha   90.00
_cell.angle_beta   90.00
_cell.angle_gamma   90.00
#
_symmetry.space_group_name_H-M   'P 1'
#
loop_
_entity.id
_entity.type
_entity.pdbx_description
1 polymer ?
#
loop_
_entity_poly.entity_id
_entity_poly.type
_entity_poly.pdbx_seq_one_letter_code
_entity_poly.pdbx_strand_id
1 'polypeptide(L)' 'MQVVGRKLVMNKLDRCRLTAVASPSVCPTLDVTVHVEEGESSVKVLASIADAQQQYMDFKGEMI' A
#
# COMPACT_ATOMS: atom_id res chain seq x y z
N MET A 1 -17.68 6.25 -7.74
CA MET A 1 -18.55 5.22 -7.12
C MET A 1 -17.81 4.71 -5.89
N GLN A 2 -18.20 5.16 -4.70
CA GLN A 2 -17.42 5.08 -3.45
C GLN A 2 -16.75 3.70 -3.20
N VAL A 3 -15.41 3.66 -3.13
CA VAL A 3 -14.65 2.45 -2.73
C VAL A 3 -15.03 1.95 -1.33
N VAL A 4 -15.44 2.85 -0.45
CA VAL A 4 -15.77 2.54 0.96
C VAL A 4 -16.89 1.49 1.03
N GLY A 5 -16.63 0.38 1.71
CA GLY A 5 -17.58 -0.71 1.89
C GLY A 5 -17.62 -1.74 0.77
N ARG A 6 -16.84 -1.56 -0.32
CA ARG A 6 -16.70 -2.59 -1.36
C ARG A 6 -15.66 -3.63 -0.95
N LYS A 7 -15.99 -4.90 -1.17
CA LYS A 7 -15.01 -5.99 -1.12
C LYS A 7 -14.20 -5.95 -2.39
N LEU A 8 -12.93 -5.59 -2.27
CA LEU A 8 -11.97 -5.59 -3.36
C LEU A 8 -11.18 -6.90 -3.36
N VAL A 9 -10.90 -7.43 -4.55
CA VAL A 9 -9.96 -8.54 -4.74
C VAL A 9 -8.80 -8.09 -5.61
N MET A 10 -7.61 -8.63 -5.33
CA MET A 10 -6.42 -8.30 -6.11
C MET A 10 -6.55 -8.85 -7.53
N ASN A 11 -6.52 -7.94 -8.50
CA ASN A 11 -6.55 -8.27 -9.92
C ASN A 11 -5.12 -8.36 -10.47
N LYS A 12 -4.28 -7.39 -10.12
CA LYS A 12 -2.91 -7.29 -10.64
C LYS A 12 -1.96 -6.74 -9.59
N LEU A 13 -0.74 -7.29 -9.55
CA LEU A 13 0.36 -6.78 -8.76
C LEU A 13 1.46 -6.25 -9.68
N ASP A 14 1.68 -4.95 -9.69
CA ASP A 14 2.76 -4.34 -10.47
C ASP A 14 4.07 -4.25 -9.66
N ARG A 15 3.94 -3.99 -8.36
CA ARG A 15 5.09 -3.84 -7.46
C ARG A 15 4.71 -4.26 -6.04
N CYS A 16 5.56 -5.08 -5.45
CA CYS A 16 5.60 -5.31 -4.01
C CYS A 16 7.07 -5.50 -3.64
N ARG A 17 7.67 -4.48 -3.01
CA ARG A 17 9.07 -4.53 -2.59
C ARG A 17 9.15 -4.36 -1.09
N LEU A 18 9.85 -5.29 -0.46
CA LEU A 18 10.26 -5.21 0.94
C LEU A 18 11.73 -4.83 0.94
N THR A 19 12.05 -3.64 1.43
CA THR A 19 13.38 -3.02 1.27
C THR A 19 14.19 -3.00 2.56
N ALA A 20 13.54 -3.12 3.72
CA ALA A 20 14.18 -3.12 5.02
C ALA A 20 13.35 -3.86 6.08
N VAL A 21 13.95 -4.15 7.23
CA VAL A 21 13.28 -4.74 8.40
C VAL A 21 13.06 -3.65 9.45
N ALA A 22 11.81 -3.45 9.86
CA ALA A 22 11.48 -2.61 11.01
C ALA A 22 11.50 -3.46 12.29
N SER A 23 12.34 -3.09 13.26
CA SER A 23 12.32 -3.68 14.59
C SER A 23 11.60 -2.74 15.56
N PRO A 24 10.62 -3.21 16.36
CA PRO A 24 9.91 -2.37 17.33
C PRO A 24 10.83 -1.71 18.37
N SER A 25 12.01 -2.29 18.62
CA SER A 25 13.02 -1.71 19.52
C SER A 25 13.70 -0.46 18.94
N VAL A 26 13.66 -0.27 17.63
CA VAL A 26 14.34 0.82 16.90
C VAL A 26 13.33 1.75 16.22
N CYS A 27 12.24 1.20 15.71
CA CYS A 27 11.17 1.90 15.01
C CYS A 27 9.82 1.48 15.61
N PRO A 28 9.37 2.16 16.68
CA PRO A 28 8.13 1.80 17.39
C PRO A 28 6.87 2.29 16.66
N THR A 29 7.00 3.24 15.74
CA THR A 29 5.89 3.84 14.97
C THR A 29 6.24 3.86 13.50
N LEU A 30 5.29 3.51 12.65
CA LEU A 30 5.44 3.51 11.19
C LEU A 30 4.37 4.39 10.55
N ASP A 31 4.77 5.10 9.50
CA ASP A 31 3.86 5.82 8.63
C ASP A 31 3.37 4.86 7.53
N VAL A 32 2.06 4.62 7.52
CA VAL A 32 1.40 3.82 6.50
C VAL A 32 0.58 4.75 5.63
N THR A 33 0.96 4.84 4.36
CA THR A 33 0.22 5.64 3.38
C THR A 33 -0.46 4.71 2.39
N VAL A 34 -1.75 4.96 2.13
CA VAL A 34 -2.52 4.25 1.11
C VAL A 34 -3.23 5.28 0.25
N HIS A 35 -2.92 5.28 -1.04
CA HIS A 35 -3.63 6.04 -2.05
C HIS A 35 -4.47 5.11 -2.90
N VAL A 36 -5.71 5.52 -3.13
CA VAL A 36 -6.70 4.76 -3.87
C VAL A 36 -7.23 5.65 -4.99
N GLU A 37 -7.12 5.17 -6.23
CA GLU A 37 -7.63 5.85 -7.41
C GLU A 37 -8.69 4.96 -8.06
N GLU A 38 -9.94 5.43 -8.08
CA GLU A 38 -11.05 4.75 -8.77
C GLU A 38 -10.89 4.90 -10.29
N GLY A 39 -10.80 3.78 -11.00
CA GLY A 39 -10.96 3.70 -12.45
C GLY A 39 -12.32 3.13 -12.86
N GLU A 40 -12.57 3.01 -14.16
CA GLU A 40 -13.85 2.53 -14.70
C GLU A 40 -14.18 1.09 -14.28
N SER A 41 -13.20 0.19 -14.37
CA SER A 41 -13.37 -1.25 -14.09
C SER A 41 -12.53 -1.76 -12.93
N SER A 42 -11.59 -0.96 -12.44
CA SER A 42 -10.62 -1.36 -11.42
C SER A 42 -10.22 -0.19 -10.55
N VAL A 43 -9.75 -0.49 -9.35
CA VAL A 43 -9.22 0.45 -8.37
C VAL A 43 -7.71 0.29 -8.31
N LYS A 44 -6.95 1.35 -8.60
CA LYS A 44 -5.50 1.34 -8.39
C LYS A 44 -5.22 1.64 -6.93
N VAL A 45 -4.31 0.87 -6.36
CA VAL A 45 -3.86 1.02 -4.97
C VAL A 45 -2.35 1.21 -4.97
N LEU A 46 -1.92 2.33 -4.40
CA LEU A 46 -0.52 2.60 -4.07
C LEU A 46 -0.40 2.61 -2.56
N ALA A 47 0.56 1.87 -2.02
CA ALA A 47 0.79 1.87 -0.58
C ALA A 47 2.27 1.85 -0.25
N SER A 48 2.63 2.52 0.84
CA SER A 48 4.00 2.56 1.35
C SER A 48 4.01 2.46 2.87
N ILE A 49 5.06 1.83 3.39
CA ILE A 49 5.38 1.80 4.82
C ILE A 49 6.77 2.42 4.98
N ALA A 50 6.88 3.46 5.79
CA ALA A 50 8.11 4.19 6.02
C ALA A 50 8.21 4.70 7.47
N ASP A 51 9.37 5.21 7.83
CA ASP A 51 9.55 6.12 8.96
C ASP A 51 10.34 7.37 8.49
N ALA A 52 10.81 8.18 9.45
CA ALA A 52 11.59 9.37 9.15
C ALA A 52 12.95 9.11 8.48
N GLN A 53 13.44 7.87 8.49
CA GLN A 53 14.77 7.49 7.99
C GLN A 53 14.72 6.70 6.69
N GLN A 54 13.74 5.82 6.51
CA GLN A 54 13.71 4.92 5.36
C GLN A 54 12.32 4.37 5.03
N GLN A 55 12.23 3.82 3.82
CA GLN A 55 11.09 3.06 3.36
C GLN A 55 11.31 1.56 3.58
N TYR A 56 10.30 0.88 4.13
CA TYR A 56 10.29 -0.55 4.41
C TYR A 56 9.55 -1.34 3.34
N MET A 57 8.46 -0.76 2.81
CA MET A 57 7.61 -1.40 1.82
C MET A 57 7.12 -0.38 0.78
N ASP A 58 7.07 -0.84 -0.47
CA ASP A 58 6.45 -0.14 -1.59
C ASP A 58 5.55 -1.10 -2.36
N PHE A 59 4.28 -0.72 -2.51
CA PHE A 59 3.24 -1.50 -3.14
C PHE A 59 2.52 -0.71 -4.23
N LYS A 60 2.30 -1.37 -5.36
CA LYS A 60 1.43 -0.90 -6.44
C LYS A 60 0.67 -2.08 -7.03
N GLY A 61 -0.64 -1.97 -7.07
CA GLY A 61 -1.50 -2.98 -7.68
C GLY A 61 -2.84 -2.43 -8.11
N GLU A 62 -3.60 -3.28 -8.78
CA GLU A 62 -4.97 -3.03 -9.20
C GLU A 62 -5.91 -4.05 -8.54
N MET A 63 -7.07 -3.57 -8.15
CA MET A 63 -8.11 -4.33 -7.48
C MET A 63 -9.42 -4.22 -8.26
N ILE A 64 -10.32 -5.20 -8.13
CA ILE A 64 -11.67 -5.19 -8.74
C ILE A 64 -12.75 -5.47 -7.69
#